data_AF-A0A163J5E0-F1
#
_entry.id   AF-A0A163J5E0-F1
#
_cell.length_a   1.000
_cell.length_b   1.000
_cell.length_c   1.000
_cell.angle_alpha   90.00
_cell.angle_beta   90.00
_cell.angle_gamma   90.00
#
_symmetry.space_group_name_H-M   'P 1'
#
loop_
_entity.id
_entity.type
_entity.pdbx_description
1 polymer ?
#
loop_
_entity_poly.entity_id
_entity_poly.type
_entity_poly.pdbx_seq_one_letter_code
_entity_poly.pdbx_strand_id
1 'polypeptide(L)'
;MSMGYDILNQKKEGLEIIGYARKSQGTESPSDRTRLLQRMVDNLRTRSLVNQVYASPSSSAGEKLANRDDNGVAPLEGADGTMQQLIEYLDTSGKEICLVCLGYAGLTINVDDLRLFLSNHVNIKKILVDRLPYAHEVIILDSNEIVTNDTVASKFNCRTGTEQRSK
;
A
#
# COMPACT_ATOMS: atom_id res chain seq x y z
N MET A 1 14.03 12.12 -10.19
CA MET A 1 14.62 10.77 -10.17
C MET A 1 13.57 9.81 -10.71
N SER A 2 13.94 8.78 -11.48
CA SER A 2 12.97 7.80 -12.00
C SER A 2 12.59 6.79 -10.91
N MET A 3 11.32 6.43 -10.76
CA MET A 3 10.83 5.51 -9.72
C MET A 3 11.61 4.21 -9.60
N GLY A 4 12.06 3.66 -10.73
CA GLY A 4 12.90 2.46 -10.72
C GLY A 4 14.21 2.66 -9.94
N TYR A 5 14.80 3.85 -9.98
CA TYR A 5 16.01 4.18 -9.22
C TYR A 5 15.76 4.18 -7.72
N ASP A 6 14.63 4.76 -7.28
CA ASP A 6 14.28 4.89 -5.87
C ASP A 6 14.05 3.53 -5.21
N ILE A 7 13.35 2.62 -5.89
CA ILE A 7 13.11 1.24 -5.44
C ILE A 7 14.40 0.42 -5.44
N LEU A 8 15.23 0.55 -6.48
CA LEU A 8 16.52 -0.14 -6.54
C LEU A 8 17.43 0.29 -5.39
N ASN A 9 17.39 1.55 -4.97
CA ASN A 9 18.14 2.01 -3.81
C ASN A 9 17.64 1.37 -2.51
N GLN A 10 16.32 1.24 -2.33
CA GLN A 10 15.78 0.54 -1.15
C GLN A 10 16.22 -0.93 -1.12
N LYS A 11 16.23 -1.61 -2.28
CA LYS A 11 16.75 -2.98 -2.38
C LYS A 11 18.24 -3.08 -2.04
N LYS A 12 19.05 -2.09 -2.46
CA LYS A 12 20.48 -2.03 -2.09
C LYS A 12 20.70 -1.81 -0.60
N GLU A 13 19.78 -1.13 0.07
CA GLU A 13 19.76 -0.98 1.54
C GLU A 13 19.30 -2.27 2.26
N GLY A 14 18.94 -3.32 1.52
CA GLY A 14 18.53 -4.61 2.09
C GLY A 14 17.04 -4.69 2.44
N LEU A 15 16.24 -3.68 2.10
CA LEU A 15 14.81 -3.66 2.35
C LEU A 15 14.06 -4.58 1.37
N GLU A 16 13.13 -5.37 1.89
CA GLU A 16 12.17 -6.09 1.08
C GLU A 16 11.05 -5.14 0.63
N ILE A 17 10.72 -5.18 -0.66
CA ILE A 17 9.76 -4.25 -1.26
C ILE A 17 8.43 -4.96 -1.40
N ILE A 18 7.44 -4.54 -0.62
CA ILE A 18 6.10 -5.14 -0.62
C ILE A 18 5.11 -4.14 -1.17
N GLY A 19 4.32 -4.54 -2.16
CA GLY A 19 3.22 -3.74 -2.69
C GLY A 19 1.91 -4.02 -1.96
N TYR A 20 1.14 -2.97 -1.70
CA TYR A 20 -0.23 -3.10 -1.22
C TYR A 20 -1.18 -2.28 -2.11
N ALA A 21 -2.25 -2.94 -2.57
CA ALA A 21 -3.32 -2.34 -3.33
C ALA A 21 -4.65 -2.48 -2.59
N ARG A 22 -5.54 -1.50 -2.72
CA ARG A 22 -6.91 -1.66 -2.24
C ARG A 22 -7.93 -1.02 -3.18
N LYS A 23 -9.17 -1.48 -3.08
CA LYS A 23 -10.33 -0.83 -3.70
C LYS A 23 -11.42 -0.62 -2.65
N SER A 24 -11.98 0.60 -2.64
CA SER A 24 -13.13 0.92 -1.80
C SER A 24 -14.38 0.20 -2.28
N GLN A 25 -15.30 -0.07 -1.36
CA GLN A 25 -16.68 -0.37 -1.69
C GLN A 25 -17.26 0.76 -2.55
N GLY A 26 -17.94 0.38 -3.62
CA GLY A 26 -18.47 1.28 -4.63
C GLY A 26 -19.53 0.59 -5.49
N THR A 27 -20.16 1.36 -6.36
CA THR A 27 -21.26 0.92 -7.23
C THR A 27 -20.79 0.19 -8.49
N GLU A 28 -19.47 0.08 -8.71
CA GLU A 28 -18.95 -0.69 -9.82
C GLU A 28 -19.33 -2.18 -9.74
N SER A 29 -19.43 -2.81 -10.91
CA SER A 29 -19.68 -4.25 -11.00
C SER A 29 -18.51 -5.04 -10.38
N PRO A 30 -18.76 -6.28 -9.90
CA PRO A 30 -17.68 -7.15 -9.43
C PRO A 30 -16.56 -7.35 -10.45
N SER A 31 -16.90 -7.48 -11.75
CA SER A 31 -15.91 -7.64 -12.82
C SER A 31 -15.08 -6.37 -13.04
N ASP A 32 -15.69 -5.18 -12.99
CA ASP A 32 -14.94 -3.93 -13.06
C ASP A 32 -14.03 -3.73 -11.85
N ARG A 33 -14.49 -4.09 -10.66
CA ARG A 33 -13.67 -4.06 -9.45
C ARG A 33 -12.44 -4.95 -9.58
N THR A 34 -12.63 -6.20 -10.00
CA THR A 34 -11.52 -7.15 -10.25
C THR A 34 -10.56 -6.59 -11.28
N ARG A 35 -11.07 -6.09 -12.42
CA ARG A 35 -10.24 -5.52 -13.49
C ARG A 35 -9.43 -4.31 -13.03
N LEU A 36 -10.03 -3.40 -12.26
CA LEU A 36 -9.36 -2.20 -11.77
C LEU A 36 -8.27 -2.55 -10.75
N LEU A 37 -8.54 -3.52 -9.88
CA LEU A 37 -7.59 -3.97 -8.87
C LEU A 37 -6.46 -4.80 -9.49
N GLN A 38 -6.76 -5.63 -10.49
CA GLN A 38 -5.74 -6.34 -11.28
C GLN A 38 -4.74 -5.34 -11.88
N ARG A 39 -5.21 -4.24 -12.48
CA ARG A 39 -4.31 -3.18 -12.98
C ARG A 39 -3.44 -2.56 -11.88
N MET A 40 -3.96 -2.43 -10.66
CA MET A 40 -3.15 -1.95 -9.53
C MET A 40 -2.07 -2.95 -9.14
N VAL A 41 -2.39 -4.25 -9.13
CA VAL A 41 -1.43 -5.35 -8.90
C VAL A 41 -0.36 -5.35 -10.00
N ASP A 42 -0.77 -5.26 -11.26
CA ASP A 42 0.13 -5.22 -12.42
C ASP A 42 1.07 -4.01 -12.35
N ASN A 43 0.55 -2.83 -11.96
CA ASN A 43 1.35 -1.63 -11.74
C ASN A 43 2.41 -1.83 -10.65
N LEU A 44 2.04 -2.43 -9.51
CA LEU A 44 2.99 -2.72 -8.43
C LEU A 44 4.08 -3.70 -8.89
N ARG A 45 3.73 -4.75 -9.64
CA ARG A 45 4.70 -5.72 -10.17
C ARG A 45 5.62 -5.11 -11.21
N THR A 46 5.06 -4.46 -12.22
CA THR A 46 5.79 -4.05 -13.42
C THR A 46 6.53 -2.72 -13.23
N ARG A 47 5.91 -1.76 -12.54
CA ARG A 47 6.47 -0.41 -12.36
C ARG A 47 7.20 -0.29 -11.03
N SER A 48 6.63 -0.83 -9.96
CA SER A 48 7.21 -0.74 -8.61
C SER A 48 8.13 -1.91 -8.25
N LEU A 49 8.30 -2.89 -9.15
CA LEU A 49 9.24 -4.03 -9.03
C LEU A 49 9.19 -4.73 -7.66
N VAL A 50 8.00 -4.82 -7.08
CA VAL A 50 7.81 -5.35 -5.73
C VAL A 50 8.03 -6.86 -5.68
N ASN A 51 8.59 -7.33 -4.57
CA ASN A 51 8.82 -8.75 -4.30
C ASN A 51 7.51 -9.49 -4.10
N GLN A 52 6.57 -8.88 -3.38
CA GLN A 52 5.26 -9.41 -3.09
C GLN A 52 4.19 -8.33 -3.25
N VAL A 53 2.96 -8.71 -3.60
CA VAL A 53 1.79 -7.83 -3.71
C VAL A 53 0.65 -8.40 -2.87
N TYR A 54 0.16 -7.60 -1.94
CA TYR A 54 -1.05 -7.89 -1.19
C TYR A 54 -2.18 -6.96 -1.62
N ALA A 55 -3.41 -7.45 -1.61
CA ALA A 55 -4.54 -6.71 -2.14
C ALA A 55 -5.81 -6.85 -1.31
N SER A 56 -6.52 -5.73 -1.18
CA SER A 56 -7.81 -5.60 -0.50
C SER A 56 -8.91 -5.17 -1.48
N PRO A 57 -9.74 -6.07 -2.01
CA PRO A 57 -10.72 -5.73 -3.03
C PRO A 57 -11.88 -4.87 -2.56
N SER A 58 -12.19 -4.89 -1.27
CA SER A 58 -13.40 -4.26 -0.78
C SER A 58 -13.22 -3.76 0.64
N SER A 59 -12.41 -2.71 0.78
CA SER A 59 -12.15 -2.09 2.09
C SER A 59 -12.20 -0.58 1.99
N SER A 60 -12.83 0.07 2.96
CA SER A 60 -12.86 1.54 3.01
C SER A 60 -11.45 2.09 3.25
N ALA A 61 -11.19 3.30 2.76
CA ALA A 61 -9.92 3.97 3.02
C ALA A 61 -9.69 4.25 4.52
N GLY A 62 -10.78 4.50 5.26
CA GLY A 62 -10.76 4.79 6.69
C GLY A 62 -10.92 3.57 7.58
N GLU A 63 -11.15 2.40 6.98
CA GLU A 63 -11.22 1.13 7.71
C GLU A 63 -9.85 0.76 8.23
N LYS A 64 -9.83 0.26 9.48
CA LYS A 64 -8.62 -0.19 10.15
C LYS A 64 -7.89 -1.22 9.29
N LEU A 65 -6.58 -1.05 9.12
CA LEU A 65 -5.75 -1.94 8.33
C LEU A 65 -5.89 -3.40 8.80
N ALA A 66 -5.89 -3.63 10.11
CA ALA A 66 -6.03 -4.96 10.70
C ALA A 66 -7.38 -5.66 10.43
N ASN A 67 -8.42 -4.94 10.00
CA ASN A 67 -9.75 -5.51 9.80
C ASN A 67 -10.05 -5.82 8.32
N ARG A 68 -9.14 -5.46 7.41
CA ARG A 68 -9.43 -5.55 5.97
C ARG A 68 -9.38 -7.00 5.51
N ASP A 69 -10.46 -7.39 4.81
CA ASP A 69 -10.59 -8.67 4.10
C ASP A 69 -10.47 -9.93 4.97
N ASP A 70 -10.84 -9.82 6.25
CA ASP A 70 -10.99 -10.93 7.21
C ASP A 70 -12.12 -11.93 6.83
N ASN A 71 -12.80 -11.69 5.69
CA ASN A 71 -13.89 -12.53 5.19
C ASN A 71 -13.54 -13.24 3.86
N GLY A 72 -12.28 -13.18 3.42
CA GLY A 72 -11.79 -13.82 2.20
C GLY A 72 -12.09 -13.03 0.92
N VAL A 73 -11.30 -13.32 -0.13
CA VAL A 73 -11.27 -12.58 -1.40
C VAL A 73 -11.06 -13.54 -2.56
N ALA A 74 -11.68 -13.26 -3.71
CA ALA A 74 -11.38 -13.97 -4.95
C ALA A 74 -9.90 -13.73 -5.37
N PRO A 75 -9.14 -14.79 -5.72
CA PRO A 75 -7.74 -14.66 -6.10
C PRO A 75 -7.55 -13.65 -7.24
N LEU A 76 -6.55 -12.78 -7.11
CA LEU A 76 -6.08 -11.91 -8.19
C LEU A 76 -4.79 -12.51 -8.73
N GLU A 77 -4.64 -12.54 -10.04
CA GLU A 77 -3.43 -13.05 -10.66
C GLU A 77 -2.24 -12.17 -10.25
N GLY A 78 -1.17 -12.78 -9.74
CA GLY A 78 0.03 -12.06 -9.33
C GLY A 78 -0.05 -11.35 -7.97
N ALA A 79 -1.18 -11.43 -7.25
CA ALA A 79 -1.24 -11.09 -5.82
C ALA A 79 -0.85 -12.31 -4.98
N ASP A 80 -0.04 -12.08 -3.93
CA ASP A 80 0.41 -13.11 -2.99
C ASP A 80 -0.55 -13.27 -1.81
N GLY A 81 -1.48 -12.33 -1.59
CA GLY A 81 -2.48 -12.48 -0.55
C GLY A 81 -3.31 -11.24 -0.24
N THR A 82 -4.02 -11.31 0.87
CA THR A 82 -4.84 -10.24 1.46
C THR A 82 -4.07 -9.41 2.48
N MET A 83 -4.69 -8.38 3.04
CA MET A 83 -4.11 -7.62 4.16
C MET A 83 -3.81 -8.51 5.39
N GLN A 84 -4.63 -9.54 5.67
CA GLN A 84 -4.39 -10.46 6.78
C GLN A 84 -3.09 -11.26 6.58
N GLN A 85 -2.87 -11.73 5.35
CA GLN A 85 -1.64 -12.45 5.00
C GLN A 85 -0.42 -11.53 4.98
N LEU A 86 -0.59 -10.24 4.65
CA LEU A 86 0.46 -9.24 4.83
C LEU A 86 0.82 -9.10 6.32
N ILE A 87 -0.17 -8.99 7.20
CA ILE A 87 0.07 -8.89 8.66
C ILE A 87 0.80 -10.13 9.17
N GLU A 88 0.33 -11.32 8.82
CA GLU A 88 1.02 -12.57 9.15
C GLU A 88 2.47 -12.58 8.66
N TYR A 89 2.71 -12.10 7.44
CA TYR A 89 4.06 -11.96 6.89
C TYR A 89 4.91 -10.95 7.67
N LEU A 90 4.34 -9.80 8.06
CA LEU A 90 5.01 -8.79 8.87
C LEU A 90 5.45 -9.35 10.22
N ASP A 91 4.60 -10.15 10.85
CA ASP A 91 4.83 -10.73 12.17
C ASP A 91 5.85 -11.88 12.16
N THR A 92 5.98 -12.59 11.04
CA THR A 92 6.76 -13.83 10.97
C THR A 92 8.08 -13.73 10.19
N SER A 93 8.20 -12.82 9.23
CA SER A 93 9.34 -12.79 8.29
C SER A 93 10.65 -12.32 8.92
N GLY A 94 10.58 -11.44 9.92
CA GLY A 94 11.75 -10.75 10.49
C GLY A 94 12.48 -9.82 9.50
N LYS A 95 11.88 -9.53 8.34
CA LYS A 95 12.46 -8.70 7.28
C LYS A 95 12.17 -7.22 7.50
N GLU A 96 13.14 -6.37 7.20
CA GLU A 96 12.91 -4.93 7.10
C GLU A 96 12.26 -4.59 5.76
N ILE A 97 11.18 -3.81 5.81
CA ILE A 97 10.23 -3.66 4.70
C ILE A 97 10.11 -2.21 4.27
N CYS A 98 10.06 -2.01 2.95
CA CYS A 98 9.52 -0.82 2.31
C CYS A 98 8.15 -1.15 1.72
N LEU A 99 7.10 -0.59 2.30
CA LEU A 99 5.72 -0.81 1.87
C LEU A 99 5.36 0.20 0.76
N VAL A 100 4.99 -0.30 -0.41
CA VAL A 100 4.62 0.50 -1.58
C VAL A 100 3.09 0.59 -1.69
N CYS A 101 2.56 1.80 -1.86
CA CYS A 101 1.13 2.02 -2.11
C CYS A 101 0.91 3.00 -3.28
N LEU A 102 -0.25 2.86 -3.95
CA LEU A 102 -0.65 3.73 -5.06
C LEU A 102 -1.44 4.93 -4.55
N GLY A 103 -0.74 6.03 -4.24
CA GLY A 103 -1.28 7.20 -3.56
C GLY A 103 -1.59 6.98 -2.08
N TYR A 104 -1.71 8.07 -1.33
CA TYR A 104 -1.89 8.03 0.13
C TYR A 104 -3.13 7.24 0.56
N ALA A 105 -4.29 7.60 0.01
CA ALA A 105 -5.54 6.87 0.24
C ALA A 105 -5.56 5.46 -0.36
N GLY A 106 -4.55 5.09 -1.15
CA GLY A 106 -4.31 3.71 -1.58
C GLY A 106 -3.83 2.82 -0.43
N LEU A 107 -3.18 3.40 0.59
CA LEU A 107 -2.92 2.71 1.85
C LEU A 107 -4.06 2.96 2.85
N THR A 108 -4.26 4.20 3.30
CA THR A 108 -5.27 4.55 4.31
C THR A 108 -5.49 6.05 4.37
N ILE A 109 -6.67 6.47 4.86
CA ILE A 109 -6.91 7.85 5.32
C ILE A 109 -7.08 7.95 6.83
N ASN A 110 -7.07 6.82 7.54
CA ASN A 110 -7.15 6.77 8.98
C ASN A 110 -5.74 6.90 9.57
N VAL A 111 -5.36 8.13 9.91
CA VAL A 111 -4.00 8.46 10.38
C VAL A 111 -3.71 7.81 11.74
N ASP A 112 -4.67 7.79 12.65
CA ASP A 112 -4.47 7.21 13.98
C ASP A 112 -4.25 5.70 13.88
N ASP A 113 -5.02 5.02 13.03
CA ASP A 113 -4.82 3.60 12.74
C ASP A 113 -3.49 3.34 12.02
N LEU A 114 -3.07 4.20 11.08
CA LEU A 114 -1.76 4.07 10.43
C LEU A 114 -0.61 4.14 11.44
N ARG A 115 -0.68 5.08 12.40
CA ARG A 115 0.34 5.22 13.44
C ARG A 115 0.42 3.99 14.33
N LEU A 116 -0.74 3.49 14.76
CA LEU A 116 -0.83 2.26 15.55
C LEU A 116 -0.27 1.07 14.75
N PHE A 117 -0.64 0.95 13.48
CA PHE A 117 -0.18 -0.11 12.60
C PHE A 117 1.35 -0.11 12.45
N LEU A 118 1.97 1.04 12.18
CA LEU A 118 3.42 1.15 12.06
C LEU A 118 4.15 0.94 13.40
N SER A 119 3.53 1.36 14.50
CA SER A 119 4.08 1.15 15.85
C SER A 119 4.08 -0.32 16.25
N ASN A 120 3.09 -1.10 15.78
CA ASN A 120 3.01 -2.54 16.02
C ASN A 120 3.91 -3.35 15.08
N HIS A 121 4.13 -2.86 13.85
CA HIS A 121 4.96 -3.53 12.83
C HIS A 121 6.21 -2.70 12.53
N VAL A 122 7.11 -2.60 13.52
CA VAL A 122 8.34 -1.78 13.47
C VAL A 122 9.34 -2.23 12.39
N ASN A 123 9.11 -3.38 11.77
CA ASN A 123 9.86 -3.87 10.63
C ASN A 123 9.51 -3.15 9.33
N ILE A 124 8.36 -2.46 9.25
CA ILE A 124 8.10 -1.50 8.18
C ILE A 124 8.95 -0.26 8.45
N LYS A 125 10.01 -0.09 7.66
CA LYS A 125 10.95 1.04 7.82
C LYS A 125 10.49 2.23 7.00
N LYS A 126 9.97 1.99 5.80
CA LYS A 126 9.62 3.04 4.86
C LYS A 126 8.28 2.78 4.19
N ILE A 127 7.59 3.86 3.84
CA ILE A 127 6.43 3.83 2.94
C ILE A 127 6.79 4.59 1.67
N LEU A 128 6.69 3.90 0.53
CA LEU A 128 6.82 4.49 -0.79
C LEU A 128 5.43 4.72 -1.39
N VAL A 129 5.08 5.98 -1.61
CA VAL A 129 3.82 6.40 -2.20
C VAL A 129 4.06 6.67 -3.68
N ASP A 130 3.64 5.74 -4.54
CA ASP A 130 3.65 5.93 -6.00
C ASP A 130 2.47 6.80 -6.41
N ARG A 131 2.76 8.00 -6.90
CA ARG A 131 1.79 8.96 -7.47
C ARG A 131 2.13 9.31 -8.91
N LEU A 132 3.02 8.57 -9.57
CA LEU A 132 3.47 8.85 -10.93
C LEU A 132 2.32 9.04 -11.93
N PRO A 133 1.21 8.26 -11.90
CA PRO A 133 0.18 8.39 -12.94
C PRO A 133 -0.63 9.69 -12.88
N TYR A 134 -0.51 10.48 -11.79
CA TYR A 134 -1.31 11.68 -11.58
C TYR A 134 -0.46 12.92 -11.25
N ALA A 135 0.64 12.72 -10.55
CA ALA A 135 1.49 13.80 -10.05
C ALA A 135 2.96 13.66 -10.49
N HIS A 136 3.30 12.64 -11.29
CA HIS A 136 4.67 12.38 -11.77
C HIS A 136 5.73 12.33 -10.66
N GLU A 137 5.30 11.94 -9.46
CA GLU A 137 6.14 11.90 -8.27
C GLU A 137 6.07 10.55 -7.56
N VAL A 138 7.15 10.25 -6.86
CA VAL A 138 7.25 9.18 -5.88
C VAL A 138 7.76 9.79 -4.59
N ILE A 139 7.13 9.44 -3.49
CA ILE A 139 7.48 9.97 -2.17
C ILE A 139 7.85 8.80 -1.28
N ILE A 140 9.03 8.85 -0.67
CA ILE A 140 9.46 7.88 0.33
C ILE A 140 9.39 8.56 1.69
N LEU A 141 8.71 7.93 2.63
CA LEU A 141 8.52 8.42 3.99
C LEU A 141 9.11 7.41 4.98
N ASP A 142 9.83 7.89 5.98
CA ASP A 142 10.27 7.07 7.10
C ASP A 142 9.08 6.77 8.03
N SER A 143 8.97 5.52 8.49
CA SER A 143 7.83 5.10 9.30
C SER A 143 7.83 5.72 10.69
N ASN A 144 9.01 5.97 11.29
CA ASN A 144 9.10 6.67 12.57
C ASN A 144 8.68 8.14 12.43
N GLU A 145 8.99 8.78 11.29
CA GLU A 145 8.50 10.13 11.01
C GLU A 145 6.98 10.16 10.87
N ILE A 146 6.35 9.18 10.21
CA ILE A 146 4.88 9.08 10.14
C ILE A 146 4.28 8.93 11.55
N VAL A 147 4.91 8.10 12.40
CA VAL A 147 4.45 7.88 13.78
C VAL A 147 4.56 9.14 14.62
N THR A 148 5.66 9.89 14.52
CA THR A 148 6.00 10.98 15.47
C THR A 148 5.70 12.39 14.97
N ASN A 149 5.57 12.60 13.65
CA ASN A 149 5.40 13.93 13.05
C ASN A 149 4.03 14.10 12.40
N ASP A 150 3.19 14.95 12.99
CA ASP A 150 1.84 15.26 12.49
C ASP A 150 1.84 15.81 11.06
N THR A 151 2.87 16.57 10.67
CA THR A 151 2.96 17.12 9.30
C THR A 151 3.12 15.99 8.29
N VAL A 152 3.97 15.01 8.58
CA VAL A 152 4.17 13.86 7.69
C VAL A 152 2.93 12.97 7.66
N ALA A 153 2.37 12.68 8.82
CA ALA A 153 1.17 11.85 8.97
C ALA A 153 -0.06 12.46 8.27
N SER A 154 -0.20 13.80 8.32
CA SER A 154 -1.33 14.51 7.71
C SER A 154 -1.43 14.34 6.19
N LYS A 155 -0.36 13.94 5.52
CA LYS A 155 -0.39 13.60 4.08
C LYS A 155 -1.36 12.47 3.76
N PHE A 156 -1.59 11.56 4.71
CA PHE A 156 -2.58 10.48 4.60
C PHE A 156 -4.01 10.97 4.89
N ASN A 157 -4.19 12.11 5.56
CA ASN A 157 -5.50 12.73 5.77
C ASN A 157 -6.00 13.50 4.54
N CYS A 158 -5.97 12.87 3.37
CA CYS A 158 -6.49 13.45 2.14
C CYS A 158 -8.03 13.35 2.10
N ARG A 159 -8.72 14.50 2.05
CA ARG A 159 -10.19 14.58 1.89
C ARG A 159 -10.62 13.82 0.63
N THR A 160 -11.68 13.04 0.74
CA THR A 160 -12.11 12.02 -0.24
C THR A 160 -12.48 12.59 -1.61
N GLY A 161 -11.51 12.60 -2.52
CA GLY A 161 -11.72 12.46 -3.96
C GLY A 161 -11.20 11.08 -4.40
N THR A 162 -11.89 10.40 -5.31
CA THR A 162 -11.39 9.11 -5.83
C THR A 162 -10.20 9.35 -6.74
N GLU A 163 -8.99 9.27 -6.16
CA GLU A 163 -7.74 8.92 -6.83
C GLU A 163 -8.00 7.85 -7.89
N GLN A 164 -7.94 8.13 -9.22
CA GLN A 164 -7.74 7.02 -10.15
C GLN A 164 -6.42 6.34 -9.71
N ARG A 165 -6.30 5.01 -9.76
CA ARG A 165 -5.06 4.29 -9.33
C ARG A 165 -4.65 3.18 -10.28
N SER A 166 -5.53 2.87 -11.23
CA SER A 166 -5.43 1.79 -12.20
C SER A 166 -4.97 2.29 -13.59
N LYS A 167 -4.37 3.49 -13.66
CA LYS A 167 -3.75 4.00 -14.88
C LYS A 167 -2.29 3.57 -14.94
#